data_AF-A0A3D0IZE6-F1
#
_entry.id   AF-A0A3D0IZE6-F1
#
_cell.length_a   1.000
_cell.length_b   1.000
_cell.length_c   1.000
_cell.angle_alpha   90.00
_cell.angle_beta   90.00
_cell.angle_gamma   90.00
#
_symmetry.space_group_name_H-M   'P 1'
#
loop_
_entity.id
_entity.type
_entity.pdbx_description
1 polymer ?
#
loop_
_entity_poly.entity_id
_entity_poly.type
_entity_poly.pdbx_seq_one_letter_code
_entity_poly.pdbx_strand_id
1 'polypeptide(L)'
;GHADWPLATEVARAVLHYLHHDFHRPKIERETLELILRRSLTGIGCPAIARHFELISFAPSINLATLAQQAPFEILFFQQLATLVDEKVSSLASALRLEGLRACVLSLTGSASWRSSCQHLSDEIVYFIRARARTLSPSLLELTIW
;
A
#
# COMPACT_ATOMS: atom_id res chain seq x y z
N GLY A 1 3.05 17.77 2.51
CA GLY A 1 4.47 17.97 2.85
C GLY A 1 5.13 18.71 1.71
N HIS A 2 6.09 19.59 2.01
CA HIS A 2 6.90 20.24 0.98
C HIS A 2 7.92 19.23 0.44
N ALA A 3 7.96 18.99 -0.87
CA ALA A 3 8.86 18.00 -1.48
C ALA A 3 10.34 18.34 -1.21
N ASP A 4 10.66 19.62 -1.09
CA ASP A 4 12.01 20.14 -0.90
C ASP A 4 12.31 20.52 0.56
N TRP A 5 11.93 19.69 1.53
CA TRP A 5 12.31 19.97 2.92
C TRP A 5 13.80 19.66 3.13
N PRO A 6 14.66 20.67 3.37
CA PRO A 6 16.12 20.52 3.31
C PRO A 6 16.72 19.62 4.41
N LEU A 7 15.95 19.27 5.45
CA LEU A 7 16.39 18.39 6.54
C LEU A 7 15.81 16.97 6.44
N ALA A 8 15.03 16.67 5.39
CA ALA A 8 14.34 15.39 5.24
C ALA A 8 15.33 14.21 5.24
N THR A 9 16.45 14.35 4.53
CA THR A 9 17.48 13.30 4.39
C THR A 9 18.18 13.01 5.71
N GLU A 10 18.53 14.06 6.44
CA GLU A 10 19.25 14.01 7.71
C GLU A 10 18.37 13.39 8.80
N VAL A 11 17.09 13.76 8.83
CA VAL A 11 16.10 13.16 9.75
C VAL A 11 15.88 11.69 9.42
N ALA A 12 15.68 11.34 8.15
CA ALA A 12 15.52 9.94 7.74
C ALA A 12 16.74 9.10 8.12
N ARG A 13 17.95 9.64 7.93
CA ARG A 13 19.21 8.98 8.31
C ARG A 13 19.32 8.77 9.83
N ALA A 14 18.99 9.77 10.63
CA ALA A 14 19.03 9.67 12.09
C ALA A 14 18.04 8.62 12.61
N VAL A 15 16.83 8.59 12.05
CA VAL A 15 15.79 7.60 12.39
C VAL A 15 16.23 6.20 11.98
N LEU A 16 16.76 6.03 10.76
CA LEU A 16 17.28 4.75 10.27
C LEU A 16 18.43 4.24 11.13
N HIS A 17 19.33 5.13 11.56
CA HIS A 17 20.44 4.78 12.44
C HIS A 17 19.94 4.26 13.79
N TYR A 18 19.01 4.98 14.42
CA TYR A 18 18.37 4.52 15.66
C TYR A 18 17.69 3.15 15.51
N LEU A 19 16.95 2.96 14.41
CA LEU A 19 16.26 1.69 14.14
C LEU A 19 17.22 0.51 13.93
N HIS A 20 18.40 0.74 13.34
CA HIS A 20 19.38 -0.31 13.10
C HIS A 20 20.24 -0.65 14.32
N HIS A 21 20.57 0.35 15.14
CA HIS A 21 21.60 0.20 16.19
C HIS A 21 21.03 0.17 17.60
N ASP A 22 19.96 0.92 17.86
CA ASP A 22 19.46 1.16 19.21
C ASP A 22 18.06 0.56 19.47
N PHE A 23 17.36 0.11 18.42
CA PHE A 23 16.04 -0.49 18.54
C PHE A 23 16.13 -2.01 18.73
N HIS A 24 15.95 -2.45 19.97
CA HIS A 24 16.18 -3.85 20.38
C HIS A 24 14.94 -4.76 20.26
N ARG A 25 13.80 -4.24 19.78
CA ARG A 25 12.57 -5.03 19.62
C ARG A 25 12.41 -5.49 18.17
N PRO A 26 11.87 -6.69 17.92
CA PRO A 26 11.72 -7.24 16.57
C PRO A 26 10.63 -6.52 15.74
N LYS A 27 9.74 -5.76 16.40
CA LYS A 27 8.67 -4.99 15.76
C LYS A 27 8.52 -3.66 16.48
N ILE A 28 8.24 -2.62 15.70
CA ILE A 28 7.91 -1.29 16.21
C ILE A 28 6.43 -1.04 15.97
N GLU A 29 5.71 -0.71 17.04
CA GLU A 29 4.31 -0.27 16.94
C GLU A 29 4.25 1.12 16.29
N ARG A 30 3.15 1.41 15.59
CA ARG A 30 2.98 2.68 14.86
C ARG A 30 3.14 3.88 15.80
N GLU A 31 2.51 3.80 16.96
CA GLU A 31 2.50 4.84 18.00
C GLU A 31 3.91 5.06 18.54
N THR A 32 4.67 3.96 18.69
CA THR A 32 6.07 4.01 19.13
C THR A 32 6.96 4.66 18.07
N LEU A 33 6.79 4.31 16.80
CA LEU A 33 7.52 4.93 15.69
C LEU A 33 7.18 6.43 15.56
N GLU A 34 5.90 6.78 15.67
CA GLU A 34 5.46 8.17 15.63
C GLU A 34 6.06 8.98 16.78
N LEU A 35 6.10 8.42 18.00
CA LEU A 35 6.73 9.05 19.16
C LEU A 35 8.24 9.29 18.93
N ILE A 36 8.96 8.28 18.40
CA ILE A 36 10.39 8.41 18.09
C ILE A 36 10.60 9.51 17.06
N LEU A 37 9.81 9.54 15.99
CA LEU A 37 9.89 10.56 14.96
C LEU A 37 9.64 11.97 15.52
N ARG A 38 8.61 12.15 16.34
CA ARG A 38 8.33 13.43 17.01
C ARG A 38 9.50 13.87 17.91
N ARG A 39 10.11 12.94 18.64
CA ARG A 39 11.27 13.23 19.50
C ARG A 39 12.51 13.61 18.67
N SER A 40 12.80 12.87 17.61
CA SER A 40 13.93 13.18 16.71
C SER A 40 13.75 14.55 16.05
N LEU A 41 12.55 14.86 15.55
CA LEU A 41 12.21 16.17 14.99
C LEU A 41 12.37 17.30 16.01
N THR A 42 12.02 17.06 17.27
CA THR A 42 12.24 18.03 18.35
C THR A 42 13.73 18.21 18.64
N GLY A 43 14.49 17.11 18.72
CA GLY A 43 15.92 17.09 19.02
C GLY A 43 16.78 17.79 17.95
N ILE A 44 16.37 17.75 16.68
CA ILE A 44 17.06 18.44 15.58
C ILE A 44 16.59 19.89 15.38
N GLY A 45 15.86 20.47 16.33
CA GLY A 45 15.45 21.88 16.28
C GLY A 45 14.22 22.16 15.42
N CYS A 46 13.39 21.15 15.13
CA CYS A 46 12.15 21.29 14.36
C CYS A 46 10.87 21.05 15.21
N PRO A 47 10.69 21.71 16.38
CA PRO A 47 9.56 21.44 17.28
C PRO A 47 8.19 21.80 16.68
N ALA A 48 8.13 22.81 15.81
CA ALA A 48 6.90 23.20 15.12
C ALA A 48 6.41 22.12 14.15
N ILE A 49 7.33 21.39 13.52
CA ILE A 49 7.03 20.25 12.65
C ILE A 49 6.63 19.05 13.50
N ALA A 50 7.37 18.74 14.57
CA ALA A 50 7.06 17.65 15.50
C ALA A 50 5.63 17.74 16.07
N ARG A 51 5.15 18.95 16.37
CA ARG A 51 3.80 19.17 16.92
C ARG A 51 2.68 18.81 15.94
N HIS A 52 2.89 19.02 14.65
CA HIS A 52 1.91 18.73 13.59
C HIS A 52 2.28 17.48 12.79
N PHE A 53 3.28 16.73 13.25
CA PHE A 53 3.71 15.50 12.59
C PHE A 53 2.64 14.43 12.84
N GLU A 54 2.05 13.94 11.76
CA GLU A 54 1.18 12.78 11.78
C GLU A 54 1.80 11.71 10.90
N LEU A 55 1.93 10.51 11.44
CA LEU A 55 2.38 9.37 10.66
C LEU A 55 1.22 8.89 9.79
N ILE A 56 1.11 9.45 8.59
CA ILE A 56 0.09 9.03 7.62
C ILE A 56 0.54 7.71 6.99
N SER A 57 -0.18 6.63 7.27
CA SER A 57 -0.05 5.39 6.51
C SER A 57 -0.87 5.55 5.23
N PHE A 58 -0.20 5.70 4.10
CA PHE A 58 -0.86 5.56 2.81
C PHE A 58 -1.06 4.07 2.55
N ALA A 59 -2.32 3.65 2.43
CA ALA A 59 -2.61 2.31 1.95
C ALA A 59 -2.02 2.18 0.53
N PRO A 60 -1.16 1.18 0.26
CA PRO A 60 -0.70 0.92 -1.08
C PRO A 60 -1.92 0.71 -1.99
N SER A 61 -1.87 1.25 -3.21
CA SER A 61 -2.90 1.05 -4.22
C SER A 61 -2.40 0.17 -5.36
N ILE A 62 -3.34 -0.59 -5.94
CA ILE A 62 -3.16 -1.32 -7.19
C ILE A 62 -4.16 -0.77 -8.19
N ASN A 63 -3.67 -0.21 -9.30
CA ASN A 63 -4.51 0.19 -10.40
C ASN A 63 -4.70 -1.00 -11.36
N LEU A 64 -5.86 -1.62 -11.27
CA LEU A 64 -6.19 -2.82 -12.04
C LEU A 64 -6.35 -2.52 -13.53
N ALA A 65 -6.75 -1.30 -13.89
CA ALA A 65 -6.92 -0.90 -15.29
C ALA A 65 -5.56 -0.81 -16.00
N THR A 66 -4.56 -0.22 -15.35
CA THR A 66 -3.18 -0.19 -15.86
C THR A 66 -2.62 -1.61 -16.01
N LEU A 67 -2.88 -2.47 -15.02
CA LEU A 67 -2.44 -3.86 -15.06
C LEU A 67 -3.05 -4.62 -16.25
N ALA A 68 -4.35 -4.44 -16.51
CA ALA A 68 -5.02 -5.06 -17.66
C ALA A 68 -4.49 -4.56 -19.02
N GLN A 69 -3.96 -3.34 -19.10
CA GLN A 69 -3.30 -2.86 -20.33
C GLN A 69 -1.94 -3.54 -20.56
N GLN A 70 -1.20 -3.83 -19.48
CA GLN A 70 0.11 -4.49 -19.55
C GLN A 70 0.00 -6.00 -19.74
N ALA A 71 -1.06 -6.59 -19.19
CA ALA A 71 -1.38 -8.01 -19.30
C ALA A 71 -2.85 -8.18 -19.74
N PRO A 72 -3.14 -8.07 -21.06
CA PRO A 72 -4.52 -8.09 -21.57
C PRO A 72 -5.16 -9.48 -21.55
N PHE A 73 -4.37 -10.52 -21.30
CA PHE A 73 -4.86 -11.90 -21.19
C PHE A 73 -4.98 -12.30 -19.73
N GLU A 74 -6.10 -12.93 -19.39
CA GLU A 74 -6.48 -13.29 -18.02
C GLU A 74 -5.40 -14.06 -17.26
N ILE A 75 -4.76 -15.03 -17.90
CA ILE A 75 -3.68 -15.83 -17.27
C ILE A 75 -2.49 -14.94 -16.88
N LEU A 76 -2.03 -14.07 -17.78
CA LEU A 76 -0.92 -13.15 -17.50
C LEU A 76 -1.32 -12.09 -16.48
N PHE A 77 -2.57 -11.63 -16.54
CA PHE A 77 -3.14 -10.68 -15.60
C PHE A 77 -3.10 -11.23 -14.17
N PHE A 78 -3.63 -12.43 -13.94
CA PHE A 78 -3.64 -13.04 -12.60
C PHE A 78 -2.24 -13.35 -12.08
N GLN A 79 -1.29 -13.70 -12.96
CA GLN A 79 0.11 -13.88 -12.57
C GLN A 79 0.74 -12.56 -12.09
N GLN A 80 0.58 -11.47 -12.84
CA GLN A 80 1.13 -10.17 -12.44
C GLN A 80 0.39 -9.60 -11.22
N LEU A 81 -0.92 -9.81 -11.12
CA LEU A 81 -1.72 -9.41 -9.97
C LEU A 81 -1.26 -10.13 -8.69
N ALA A 82 -0.92 -11.42 -8.78
CA ALA A 82 -0.33 -12.16 -7.67
C ALA A 82 0.94 -11.48 -7.14
N THR A 83 1.89 -11.19 -8.04
CA THR A 83 3.16 -10.54 -7.68
C THR A 83 2.92 -9.19 -7.03
N LEU A 84 2.04 -8.36 -7.60
CA LEU A 84 1.72 -7.04 -7.05
C LEU A 84 1.04 -7.12 -5.68
N VAL A 85 0.14 -8.07 -5.48
CA VAL A 85 -0.49 -8.28 -4.17
C VAL A 85 0.56 -8.69 -3.14
N ASP A 86 1.47 -9.61 -3.48
CA ASP A 86 2.54 -10.06 -2.58
C ASP A 86 3.46 -8.89 -2.16
N GLU A 87 3.87 -8.07 -3.13
CA GLU A 87 4.71 -6.89 -2.90
C GLU A 87 4.03 -5.82 -2.04
N LYS A 88 2.73 -5.58 -2.26
CA LYS A 88 2.02 -4.52 -1.54
C LYS A 88 1.53 -4.96 -0.17
N VAL A 89 1.15 -6.23 0.01
CA VAL A 89 0.68 -6.76 1.30
C VAL A 89 1.83 -7.08 2.25
N SER A 90 3.05 -7.31 1.75
CA SER A 90 4.25 -7.45 2.60
C SER A 90 4.70 -6.14 3.25
N SER A 91 4.21 -4.99 2.78
CA SER A 91 4.36 -3.72 3.49
C SER A 91 3.47 -3.70 4.75
N LEU A 92 3.86 -3.01 5.82
CA LEU A 92 3.13 -2.87 7.11
C LEU A 92 1.74 -2.17 6.98
N ALA A 93 1.10 -2.23 5.82
CA ALA A 93 -0.17 -1.63 5.52
C ALA A 93 -1.32 -2.48 6.07
N SER A 94 -2.21 -1.84 6.82
CA SER A 94 -3.45 -2.44 7.33
C SER A 94 -4.56 -2.55 6.28
N ALA A 95 -4.37 -1.94 5.10
CA ALA A 95 -5.33 -1.88 4.02
C ALA A 95 -4.64 -1.87 2.65
N LEU A 96 -5.33 -2.41 1.65
CA LEU A 96 -4.90 -2.38 0.24
C LEU A 96 -6.03 -1.76 -0.59
N ARG A 97 -5.71 -0.71 -1.34
CA ARG A 97 -6.68 0.00 -2.19
C ARG A 97 -6.69 -0.61 -3.59
N LEU A 98 -7.87 -0.90 -4.11
CA LEU A 98 -8.06 -1.37 -5.48
C LEU A 98 -8.75 -0.27 -6.29
N GLU A 99 -8.13 0.11 -7.40
CA GLU A 99 -8.60 1.18 -8.27
C GLU A 99 -8.85 0.63 -9.69
N GLY A 100 -9.91 1.12 -10.35
CA GLY A 100 -10.11 0.86 -11.78
C GLY A 100 -10.65 -0.53 -12.10
N LEU A 101 -11.30 -1.21 -11.15
CA LEU A 101 -11.85 -2.56 -11.34
C LEU A 101 -12.78 -2.65 -12.55
N ARG A 102 -13.69 -1.67 -12.71
CA ARG A 102 -14.64 -1.68 -13.84
C ARG A 102 -13.92 -1.62 -15.19
N ALA A 103 -12.96 -0.71 -15.33
CA ALA A 103 -12.21 -0.55 -16.58
C ALA A 103 -11.34 -1.77 -16.88
N CYS A 104 -10.71 -2.35 -15.85
CA CYS A 104 -9.98 -3.61 -15.94
C CYS A 104 -10.87 -4.73 -16.51
N VAL A 105 -12.03 -4.95 -15.91
CA VAL A 105 -12.96 -6.02 -16.32
C VAL A 105 -13.46 -5.83 -17.75
N LEU A 106 -13.83 -4.60 -18.13
CA LEU A 106 -14.25 -4.30 -19.52
C LEU A 106 -13.12 -4.57 -20.52
N SER A 107 -11.87 -4.24 -20.16
CA SER A 107 -10.69 -4.51 -20.98
C SER A 107 -10.44 -6.00 -21.16
N LEU A 108 -10.39 -6.77 -20.06
CA LEU A 108 -10.11 -8.21 -20.08
C LEU A 108 -11.20 -9.02 -20.79
N THR A 109 -12.47 -8.60 -20.66
CA THR A 109 -13.59 -9.25 -21.34
C THR A 109 -13.82 -8.78 -22.77
N GLY A 110 -13.04 -7.80 -23.25
CA GLY A 110 -13.25 -7.17 -24.57
C GLY A 110 -14.65 -6.56 -24.74
N SER A 111 -15.31 -6.18 -23.65
CA SER A 111 -16.72 -5.77 -23.65
C SER A 111 -16.86 -4.25 -23.65
N ALA A 112 -17.71 -3.73 -24.53
CA ALA A 112 -18.03 -2.29 -24.59
C ALA A 112 -18.98 -1.83 -23.47
N SER A 113 -19.71 -2.76 -22.83
CA SER A 113 -20.67 -2.48 -21.77
C SER A 113 -20.62 -3.56 -20.70
N TRP A 114 -21.06 -3.24 -19.49
CA TRP A 114 -21.13 -4.21 -18.38
C TRP A 114 -22.18 -5.31 -18.67
N ARG A 115 -21.81 -6.57 -18.46
CA ARG A 115 -22.64 -7.76 -18.68
C ARG A 115 -22.43 -8.79 -17.57
N SER A 116 -23.19 -9.88 -17.57
CA SER A 116 -23.06 -10.96 -16.58
C SER A 116 -21.64 -11.55 -16.52
N SER A 117 -20.98 -11.72 -17.67
CA SER A 117 -19.57 -12.15 -17.74
C SER A 117 -18.62 -11.16 -17.07
N CYS A 118 -18.87 -9.85 -17.19
CA CYS A 118 -18.11 -8.82 -16.49
C CYS A 118 -18.28 -8.94 -14.96
N GLN A 119 -19.51 -9.18 -14.50
CA GLN A 119 -19.76 -9.39 -13.07
C GLN A 119 -19.00 -10.61 -12.54
N HIS A 120 -19.02 -11.73 -13.28
CA HIS A 120 -18.30 -12.94 -12.90
C HIS A 120 -16.80 -12.69 -12.75
N LEU A 121 -16.17 -12.10 -13.77
CA LEU A 121 -14.74 -11.79 -13.72
C LEU A 121 -14.41 -10.78 -12.61
N SER A 122 -15.27 -9.79 -12.39
CA SER A 122 -15.12 -8.84 -11.27
C SER A 122 -15.08 -9.57 -9.92
N ASP A 123 -15.99 -10.51 -9.71
CA ASP A 123 -16.08 -11.28 -8.47
C ASP A 123 -14.86 -12.19 -8.32
N GLU A 124 -14.38 -12.80 -9.40
CA GLU A 124 -13.15 -13.61 -9.41
C GLU A 124 -11.90 -12.80 -9.06
N ILE A 125 -11.74 -11.62 -9.67
CA ILE A 125 -10.61 -10.72 -9.36
C ILE A 125 -10.62 -10.32 -7.89
N VAL A 126 -11.78 -9.88 -7.38
CA VAL A 126 -11.91 -9.49 -5.97
C VAL A 126 -11.63 -10.67 -5.06
N TYR A 127 -12.24 -11.83 -5.33
CA TYR A 127 -12.04 -13.06 -4.56
C TYR A 127 -10.56 -13.46 -4.50
N PHE A 128 -9.88 -13.46 -5.65
CA PHE A 128 -8.46 -13.77 -5.77
C PHE A 128 -7.61 -12.87 -4.86
N ILE A 129 -7.83 -11.55 -4.94
CA ILE A 129 -7.08 -10.58 -4.13
C ILE A 129 -7.37 -10.81 -2.64
N ARG A 130 -8.64 -11.01 -2.25
CA ARG A 130 -9.02 -11.26 -0.84
C ARG A 130 -8.34 -12.52 -0.30
N ALA A 131 -8.41 -13.61 -1.06
CA ALA A 131 -7.86 -14.89 -0.67
C ALA A 131 -6.34 -14.79 -0.50
N ARG A 132 -5.65 -14.16 -1.45
CA ARG A 132 -4.20 -14.01 -1.42
C ARG A 132 -3.72 -13.08 -0.30
N ALA A 133 -4.38 -11.93 -0.12
CA ALA A 133 -4.05 -10.97 0.92
C ALA A 133 -4.18 -11.58 2.34
N ARG A 134 -5.24 -12.36 2.58
CA ARG A 134 -5.44 -13.05 3.87
C ARG A 134 -4.36 -14.08 4.20
N THR A 135 -3.84 -14.77 3.19
CA THR A 135 -2.74 -15.74 3.36
C THR A 135 -1.45 -15.05 3.79
N LEU A 136 -1.19 -13.84 3.27
CA LEU A 136 0.04 -13.09 3.53
C LEU A 136 0.00 -12.29 4.84
N SER A 137 -1.15 -11.66 5.13
CA SER A 137 -1.34 -10.83 6.31
C SER A 137 -2.74 -11.08 6.88
N PRO A 138 -2.86 -11.94 7.91
CA PRO A 138 -4.15 -12.23 8.56
C PRO A 138 -4.80 -10.99 9.20
N SER A 139 -4.01 -9.94 9.45
CA SER A 139 -4.41 -8.67 10.03
C SER A 139 -4.81 -7.59 9.00
N LEU A 140 -4.87 -7.92 7.70
CA LEU A 140 -5.34 -6.97 6.70
C LEU A 140 -6.87 -6.85 6.80
N LEU A 141 -7.32 -5.77 7.45
CA LEU A 141 -8.70 -5.63 7.91
C LEU A 141 -9.64 -5.04 6.85
N GLU A 142 -9.14 -4.31 5.85
CA GLU A 142 -10.01 -3.63 4.88
C GLU A 142 -9.45 -3.64 3.45
N LEU A 143 -10.29 -4.15 2.52
CA LEU A 143 -10.12 -4.00 1.07
C LEU A 143 -11.15 -3.00 0.58
N THR A 144 -10.68 -1.82 0.21
CA THR A 144 -11.54 -0.75 -0.32
C THR A 144 -11.45 -0.74 -1.84
N ILE A 145 -12.59 -0.97 -2.50
CA ILE A 145 -12.73 -0.92 -3.96
C ILE A 145 -13.26 0.46 -4.31
N TRP A 146 -12.56 1.17 -5.19
CA TRP A 146 -12.94 2.50 -5.69
C TRP A 146 -13.16 2.48 -7.20
#